data_AF-A0A815JWR3-F1
#
_entry.id   AF-A0A815JWR3-F1
#
_cell.length_a   1.000
_cell.length_b   1.000
_cell.length_c   1.000
_cell.angle_alpha   90.00
_cell.angle_beta   90.00
_cell.angle_gamma   90.00
#
_symmetry.space_group_name_H-M   'P 1'
#
loop_
_entity.id
_entity.type
_entity.pdbx_description
1 polymer ?
#
loop_
_entity_poly.entity_id
_entity_poly.type
_entity_poly.pdbx_seq_one_letter_code
_entity_poly.pdbx_strand_id
1 'polypeptide(L)'
;MFVLQKYCIEDYYNSITTDRFSSVPVQFLIYIYAQPACTSQPLLYGDYTPGSCLGVQVGQQFQLQLIVENNCAASGVTMRDIGTLSFPVVIKNALVQNATLGSVTLTWIPTSQEVGSQVLCSVAVDSQSVQSNQYCLTFTVGDDSAALCPGQTQEPTTTSE
;
A
#
# COMPACT_ATOMS: atom_id res chain seq x y z
N MET A 1 -11.38 23.44 -4.99
CA MET A 1 -11.31 23.71 -6.46
C MET A 1 -10.73 22.48 -7.12
N PHE A 2 -11.25 22.06 -8.28
CA PHE A 2 -10.74 20.90 -9.01
C PHE A 2 -10.15 21.33 -10.35
N VAL A 3 -9.06 20.70 -10.76
CA VAL A 3 -8.46 20.88 -12.08
C VAL A 3 -8.43 19.53 -12.76
N LEU A 4 -9.04 19.47 -13.94
CA LEU A 4 -9.02 18.31 -14.80
C LEU A 4 -7.88 18.47 -15.80
N GLN A 5 -6.87 17.60 -15.69
CA GLN A 5 -5.77 17.58 -16.64
C GLN A 5 -5.75 16.25 -17.38
N LYS A 6 -5.77 16.34 -18.71
CA LYS A 6 -5.71 15.17 -19.60
C LYS A 6 -4.31 15.10 -20.17
N TYR A 7 -3.67 13.96 -19.99
CA TYR A 7 -2.41 13.61 -20.63
C TYR A 7 -2.64 12.36 -21.49
N CYS A 8 -1.95 12.27 -22.61
CA CYS A 8 -1.86 11.01 -23.35
C CYS A 8 -0.46 10.45 -23.17
N ILE A 9 -0.38 9.18 -22.84
CA ILE A 9 0.85 8.41 -22.95
C ILE A 9 0.81 7.71 -24.30
N GLU A 10 1.87 7.88 -25.07
CA GLU A 10 2.02 7.33 -26.41
C GLU A 10 3.26 6.46 -26.44
N ASP A 11 3.13 5.30 -27.08
CA ASP A 11 4.23 4.37 -27.27
C ASP A 11 4.55 4.25 -28.77
N TYR A 12 5.84 4.18 -29.08
CA TYR A 12 6.37 4.20 -30.44
C TYR A 12 7.26 2.98 -30.65
N TYR A 13 7.19 2.38 -31.83
CA TYR A 13 7.96 1.18 -32.14
C TYR A 13 9.48 1.40 -31.99
N ASN A 14 9.96 2.60 -32.28
CA ASN A 14 11.32 3.04 -31.96
C ASN A 14 11.40 4.58 -31.85
N SER A 15 12.58 5.10 -31.53
CA SER A 15 12.85 6.53 -31.34
C SER A 15 12.83 7.39 -32.61
N ILE A 16 12.58 6.80 -33.78
CA ILE A 16 12.63 7.46 -35.10
C ILE A 16 11.24 7.51 -35.75
N THR A 17 10.39 6.53 -35.44
CA THR A 17 9.02 6.47 -36.00
C THR A 17 8.11 7.51 -35.37
N THR A 18 7.30 8.17 -36.19
CA THR A 18 6.24 9.09 -35.72
C THR A 18 4.85 8.44 -35.70
N ASP A 19 4.75 7.19 -36.18
CA ASP A 19 3.55 6.38 -36.10
C ASP A 19 3.40 5.77 -34.71
N ARG A 20 2.27 6.07 -34.07
CA ARG A 20 1.94 5.65 -32.70
C ARG A 20 1.53 4.19 -32.70
N PHE A 21 2.21 3.36 -31.91
CA PHE A 21 1.88 1.93 -31.75
C PHE A 21 0.75 1.73 -30.74
N SER A 22 0.72 2.53 -29.67
CA SER A 22 -0.34 2.56 -28.66
C SER A 22 -0.55 3.99 -28.14
N SER A 23 -1.79 4.30 -27.74
CA SER A 23 -2.13 5.58 -27.10
C SER A 23 -3.20 5.34 -26.03
N VAL A 24 -2.91 5.76 -24.81
CA VAL A 24 -3.84 5.62 -23.67
C VAL A 24 -4.04 6.99 -23.02
N PRO A 25 -5.29 7.50 -22.96
CA PRO A 25 -5.58 8.73 -22.25
C PRO A 25 -5.51 8.49 -20.73
N VAL A 26 -4.69 9.28 -20.05
CA VAL A 26 -4.59 9.33 -18.60
C VAL A 26 -5.30 10.57 -18.09
N GLN A 27 -6.25 10.37 -17.19
CA GLN A 27 -6.98 11.44 -16.53
C GLN A 27 -6.54 11.51 -15.08
N PHE A 28 -6.02 12.67 -14.66
CA PHE A 28 -5.72 12.94 -13.26
C PHE A 28 -6.84 13.78 -12.66
N LEU A 29 -7.24 13.41 -11.44
CA LEU A 29 -8.12 14.22 -10.61
C LEU A 29 -7.29 14.81 -9.48
N ILE A 30 -7.01 16.12 -9.58
CA ILE A 30 -6.21 16.83 -8.58
C ILE A 30 -7.15 17.55 -7.63
N TYR A 31 -7.04 17.22 -6.35
CA TYR A 31 -7.78 17.88 -5.28
C TYR A 31 -6.89 18.91 -4.59
N ILE A 32 -7.30 20.17 -4.65
CA ILE A 32 -6.64 21.26 -3.92
C ILE A 32 -7.43 21.51 -2.63
N TYR A 33 -6.80 21.20 -1.51
CA TYR A 33 -7.34 21.42 -0.17
C TYR A 33 -6.79 22.72 0.44
N ALA A 34 -7.56 23.31 1.35
CA ALA A 34 -7.07 24.44 2.14
C ALA A 34 -5.91 23.97 3.04
N GLN A 35 -5.01 24.90 3.39
CA GLN A 35 -3.90 24.58 4.29
C GLN A 35 -4.44 24.05 5.63
N PRO A 36 -4.03 22.85 6.06
CA PRO A 36 -4.56 22.25 7.27
C PRO A 36 -4.13 23.05 8.51
N ALA A 37 -4.95 22.99 9.56
CA ALA A 37 -4.63 23.63 10.85
C ALA A 37 -3.40 22.99 11.51
N CYS A 38 -3.11 21.76 11.14
CA CYS A 38 -1.94 21.00 11.55
C CYS A 38 -1.25 20.43 10.32
N THR A 39 0.03 20.74 10.14
CA THR A 39 0.82 20.32 8.97
C THR A 39 1.50 18.96 9.17
N SER A 40 1.41 18.38 10.37
CA SER A 40 2.01 17.09 10.66
C SER A 40 1.18 15.97 10.04
N GLN A 41 1.80 15.19 9.17
CA GLN A 41 1.13 14.01 8.62
C GLN A 41 0.89 12.94 9.70
N PRO A 42 -0.15 12.10 9.52
CA PRO A 42 -0.32 10.89 10.32
C PRO A 42 0.87 9.94 10.16
N LEU A 43 1.16 9.16 11.20
CA LEU A 43 2.18 8.10 11.15
C LEU A 43 1.49 6.75 11.10
N LEU A 44 1.78 5.95 10.06
CA LEU A 44 1.21 4.62 9.86
C LEU A 44 2.28 3.55 10.13
N TYR A 45 1.91 2.55 10.92
CA TYR A 45 2.73 1.39 11.24
C TYR A 45 1.84 0.12 11.26
N GLY A 46 2.48 -1.04 11.26
CA GLY A 46 1.80 -2.33 11.31
C GLY A 46 2.66 -3.39 11.98
N ASP A 47 2.16 -4.62 12.02
CA ASP A 47 2.82 -5.75 12.70
C ASP A 47 4.22 -6.07 12.16
N TYR A 48 4.50 -5.68 10.91
CA TYR A 48 5.75 -5.96 10.23
C TYR A 48 6.48 -4.68 9.82
N THR A 49 7.78 -4.78 9.59
CA THR A 49 8.59 -3.67 9.05
C THR A 49 8.13 -3.31 7.64
N PRO A 50 7.93 -2.01 7.31
CA PRO A 50 7.65 -1.59 5.95
C PRO A 50 8.71 -2.09 4.96
N GLY A 51 8.27 -2.63 3.83
CA GLY A 51 9.13 -3.21 2.79
C GLY A 51 9.55 -4.64 3.06
N SER A 52 9.10 -5.26 4.16
CA SER A 52 9.35 -6.68 4.39
C SER A 52 8.59 -7.55 3.40
N CYS A 53 9.03 -8.80 3.30
CA CYS A 53 8.40 -9.80 2.47
C CYS A 53 8.08 -11.05 3.29
N LEU A 54 6.88 -11.58 3.10
CA LEU A 54 6.27 -12.61 3.94
C LEU A 54 5.77 -13.78 3.11
N GLY A 55 6.04 -15.01 3.54
CA GLY A 55 5.43 -16.21 2.95
C GLY A 55 4.04 -16.44 3.50
N VAL A 56 3.09 -16.82 2.64
CA VAL A 56 1.71 -17.17 3.05
C VAL A 56 1.18 -18.37 2.24
N GLN A 57 0.50 -19.30 2.90
CA GLN A 57 -0.16 -20.41 2.23
C GLN A 57 -1.51 -20.06 1.61
N VAL A 58 -1.82 -20.75 0.51
CA VAL A 58 -3.17 -20.78 -0.06
C VAL A 58 -4.16 -21.39 0.93
N GLY A 59 -5.31 -20.75 1.11
CA GLY A 59 -6.39 -21.20 1.98
C GLY A 59 -6.15 -20.98 3.48
N GLN A 60 -4.98 -20.47 3.88
CA GLN A 60 -4.70 -20.11 5.27
C GLN A 60 -5.03 -18.64 5.52
N GLN A 61 -5.67 -18.35 6.66
CA GLN A 61 -6.01 -16.98 7.00
C GLN A 61 -4.77 -16.23 7.49
N PHE A 62 -4.47 -15.10 6.85
CA PHE A 62 -3.48 -14.12 7.27
C PHE A 62 -4.19 -12.90 7.86
N GLN A 63 -3.63 -12.35 8.94
CA GLN A 63 -4.12 -11.13 9.58
C GLN A 63 -3.00 -10.11 9.72
N LEU A 64 -3.33 -8.86 9.46
CA LEU A 64 -2.45 -7.71 9.62
C LEU A 64 -3.18 -6.61 10.38
N GLN A 65 -2.61 -6.17 11.49
CA GLN A 65 -3.03 -4.98 12.19
C GLN A 65 -2.24 -3.78 11.68
N LEU A 66 -2.97 -2.75 11.26
CA LEU A 66 -2.44 -1.44 10.95
C LEU A 66 -2.85 -0.47 12.04
N ILE A 67 -1.91 0.35 12.50
CA ILE A 67 -2.12 1.34 13.53
C ILE A 67 -1.65 2.69 12.99
N VAL A 68 -2.46 3.72 13.21
CA VAL A 68 -2.16 5.08 12.85
C VAL A 68 -2.08 5.96 14.09
N GLU A 69 -1.08 6.82 14.13
CA GLU A 69 -0.97 7.90 15.10
C GLU A 69 -1.32 9.25 14.45
N ASN A 70 -2.24 9.95 15.11
CA ASN A 70 -2.76 11.25 14.75
C ASN A 70 -2.04 12.34 15.55
N ASN A 71 -1.00 12.91 14.95
CA ASN A 71 -0.21 14.01 15.50
C ASN A 71 -0.99 15.33 15.63
N CYS A 72 -2.20 15.38 15.08
CA CYS A 72 -3.04 16.58 14.98
C CYS A 72 -4.30 16.50 15.84
N ALA A 73 -4.39 15.52 16.75
CA ALA A 73 -5.53 15.32 17.64
C ALA A 73 -5.90 16.57 18.44
N ALA A 74 -4.90 17.31 18.95
CA ALA A 74 -5.09 18.53 19.72
C ALA A 74 -5.72 19.68 18.89
N SER A 75 -5.59 19.62 17.56
CA SER A 75 -6.19 20.57 16.62
C SER A 75 -7.60 20.16 16.18
N GLY A 76 -8.18 19.11 16.80
CA GLY A 76 -9.51 18.59 16.46
C GLY A 76 -9.57 17.77 15.17
N VAL A 77 -8.42 17.45 14.57
CA VAL A 77 -8.32 16.57 13.40
C VAL A 77 -8.58 15.13 13.85
N THR A 78 -9.41 14.39 13.13
CA THR A 78 -9.65 12.96 13.36
C THR A 78 -9.15 12.11 12.20
N MET A 79 -8.94 10.82 12.45
CA MET A 79 -8.58 9.88 11.38
C MET A 79 -9.84 9.51 10.59
N ARG A 80 -9.74 9.64 9.27
CA ARG A 80 -10.85 9.33 8.38
C ARG A 80 -10.80 7.88 7.93
N ASP A 81 -9.63 7.41 7.51
CA ASP A 81 -9.47 6.03 7.04
C ASP A 81 -8.01 5.55 7.02
N ILE A 82 -7.81 4.24 6.93
CA ILE A 82 -6.55 3.61 6.48
C ILE A 82 -6.83 2.90 5.15
N GLY A 83 -6.57 3.58 4.04
CA GLY A 83 -6.82 3.07 2.69
C GLY A 83 -5.82 2.01 2.26
N THR A 84 -6.29 0.94 1.63
CA THR A 84 -5.48 -0.09 0.96
C THR A 84 -5.42 0.21 -0.53
N LEU A 85 -4.22 0.31 -1.10
CA LEU A 85 -3.98 0.81 -2.46
C LEU A 85 -3.75 -0.31 -3.49
N SER A 86 -3.62 -1.56 -3.06
CA SER A 86 -3.23 -2.67 -3.94
C SER A 86 -3.86 -4.00 -3.55
N PHE A 87 -3.77 -4.97 -4.47
CA PHE A 87 -4.19 -6.37 -4.28
C PHE A 87 -3.25 -7.07 -3.28
N PRO A 88 -3.77 -7.78 -2.28
CA PRO A 88 -4.89 -8.72 -2.44
C PRO A 88 -6.26 -8.21 -1.97
N VAL A 89 -7.32 -9.00 -2.26
CA VAL A 89 -8.67 -8.76 -1.73
C VAL A 89 -8.65 -9.02 -0.23
N VAL A 90 -8.47 -7.96 0.54
CA VAL A 90 -8.49 -7.99 2.01
C VAL A 90 -9.87 -7.62 2.53
N ILE A 91 -10.34 -8.34 3.55
CA ILE A 91 -11.46 -7.94 4.37
C ILE A 91 -10.93 -6.95 5.40
N LYS A 92 -11.42 -5.72 5.34
CA LYS A 92 -11.03 -4.62 6.19
C LYS A 92 -12.12 -4.32 7.23
N ASN A 93 -11.75 -4.36 8.51
CA ASN A 93 -12.64 -3.96 9.58
C ASN A 93 -12.81 -2.43 9.64
N ALA A 94 -13.86 -1.99 10.33
CA ALA A 94 -14.07 -0.57 10.61
C ALA A 94 -12.89 0.02 11.40
N LEU A 95 -12.54 1.27 11.09
CA LEU A 95 -11.54 2.02 11.85
C LEU A 95 -12.01 2.20 13.29
N VAL A 96 -11.26 1.63 14.24
CA VAL A 96 -11.44 1.83 15.66
C VAL A 96 -10.44 2.90 16.09
N GLN A 97 -10.91 4.00 16.69
CA GLN A 97 -10.02 5.11 17.03
C GLN A 97 -10.40 5.80 18.34
N ASN A 98 -9.39 6.39 18.95
CA ASN A 98 -9.52 7.46 19.94
C ASN A 98 -8.95 8.76 19.35
N ALA A 99 -8.69 9.78 20.19
CA ALA A 99 -8.18 11.06 19.69
C ALA A 99 -6.82 10.94 18.96
N THR A 100 -5.89 10.15 19.49
CA THR A 100 -4.49 10.09 19.02
C THR A 100 -4.14 8.82 18.26
N LEU A 101 -4.86 7.73 18.47
CA LEU A 101 -4.57 6.43 17.85
C LEU A 101 -5.80 5.87 17.15
N GLY A 102 -5.59 5.33 15.95
CA GLY A 102 -6.56 4.54 15.21
C GLY A 102 -5.98 3.20 14.82
N SER A 103 -6.82 2.18 14.64
CA SER A 103 -6.39 0.88 14.14
C SER A 103 -7.43 0.24 13.23
N VAL A 104 -6.93 -0.57 12.30
CA VAL A 104 -7.70 -1.38 11.37
C VAL A 104 -7.06 -2.75 11.32
N THR A 105 -7.88 -3.79 11.35
CA THR A 105 -7.44 -5.15 11.06
C THR A 105 -7.83 -5.52 9.63
N LEU A 106 -6.84 -5.97 8.88
CA LEU A 106 -7.00 -6.57 7.56
C LEU A 106 -6.92 -8.08 7.70
N THR A 107 -7.85 -8.80 7.09
CA THR A 107 -7.88 -10.25 7.02
C THR A 107 -7.86 -10.69 5.57
N TRP A 108 -7.01 -11.66 5.24
CA TRP A 108 -6.88 -12.18 3.88
C TRP A 108 -6.79 -13.70 3.92
N ILE A 109 -7.42 -14.35 2.95
CA ILE A 109 -7.29 -15.80 2.72
C ILE A 109 -6.83 -15.95 1.26
N PRO A 110 -5.53 -16.18 1.01
CA PRO A 110 -5.00 -16.29 -0.34
C PRO A 110 -5.65 -17.44 -1.10
N THR A 111 -5.96 -17.22 -2.37
CA THR A 111 -6.51 -18.23 -3.27
C THR A 111 -5.44 -18.79 -4.19
N SER A 112 -5.71 -19.93 -4.84
CA SER A 112 -4.80 -20.51 -5.83
C SER A 112 -4.56 -19.62 -7.06
N GLN A 113 -5.42 -18.62 -7.30
CA GLN A 113 -5.24 -17.64 -8.37
C GLN A 113 -4.25 -16.51 -7.99
N GLU A 114 -3.93 -16.38 -6.71
CA GLU A 114 -3.03 -15.36 -6.18
C GLU A 114 -1.63 -15.90 -5.91
N VAL A 115 -1.34 -17.16 -6.27
CA VAL A 115 0.00 -17.79 -6.16
C VAL A 115 1.06 -16.94 -6.85
N GLY A 116 2.18 -16.71 -6.15
CA GLY A 116 3.26 -15.82 -6.59
C GLY A 116 3.37 -14.55 -5.75
N SER A 117 4.00 -13.51 -6.32
CA SER A 117 4.29 -12.26 -5.62
C SER A 117 3.07 -11.33 -5.61
N GLN A 118 2.64 -10.93 -4.41
CA GLN A 118 1.57 -9.96 -4.17
C GLN A 118 2.12 -8.79 -3.36
N VAL A 119 1.55 -7.59 -3.51
CA VAL A 119 2.02 -6.39 -2.79
C VAL A 119 0.83 -5.68 -2.18
N LEU A 120 0.83 -5.52 -0.85
CA LEU A 120 -0.15 -4.70 -0.13
C LEU A 120 0.48 -3.38 0.31
N CYS A 121 -0.03 -2.27 -0.19
CA CYS A 121 0.34 -0.94 0.26
C CYS A 121 -0.86 -0.25 0.92
N SER A 122 -0.60 0.46 2.01
CA SER A 122 -1.61 1.16 2.80
C SER A 122 -1.18 2.58 3.11
N VAL A 123 -2.16 3.46 3.29
CA VAL A 123 -1.98 4.88 3.63
C VAL A 123 -3.05 5.32 4.60
N ALA A 124 -2.67 6.04 5.65
CA ALA A 124 -3.63 6.66 6.55
C ALA A 124 -4.02 8.04 6.03
N VAL A 125 -5.30 8.39 6.15
CA VAL A 125 -5.86 9.65 5.69
C VAL A 125 -6.67 10.29 6.81
N ASP A 126 -6.38 11.54 7.14
CA ASP A 126 -7.12 12.28 8.15
C ASP A 126 -8.35 13.02 7.59
N SER A 127 -9.11 13.66 8.49
CA SER A 127 -10.28 14.47 8.17
C SER A 127 -9.98 15.71 7.32
N GLN A 128 -8.71 16.15 7.24
CA GLN A 128 -8.24 17.26 6.41
C GLN A 128 -7.60 16.77 5.09
N SER A 129 -7.68 15.46 4.82
CA SER A 129 -7.11 14.79 3.64
C SER A 129 -5.58 14.79 3.58
N VAL A 130 -4.90 14.99 4.72
CA VAL A 130 -3.46 14.77 4.83
C VAL A 130 -3.20 13.27 4.93
N GLN A 131 -2.18 12.80 4.21
CA GLN A 131 -1.84 11.39 4.09
C GLN A 131 -0.54 11.07 4.83
N SER A 132 -0.45 9.87 5.38
CA SER A 132 0.82 9.32 5.88
C SER A 132 1.76 8.95 4.74
N ASN A 133 3.02 8.64 5.07
CA ASN A 133 3.84 7.83 4.19
C ASN A 133 3.18 6.47 3.94
N GLN A 134 3.49 5.88 2.78
CA GLN A 134 2.97 4.58 2.40
C GLN A 134 3.63 3.47 3.23
N TYR A 135 2.82 2.54 3.72
CA TYR A 135 3.25 1.31 4.37
C TYR A 135 3.03 0.15 3.39
N CYS A 136 4.09 -0.50 2.92
CA CYS A 136 3.99 -1.60 1.96
C CYS A 136 4.57 -2.90 2.50
N LEU A 137 3.94 -4.01 2.14
CA LEU A 137 4.43 -5.37 2.37
C LEU A 137 4.35 -6.16 1.06
N THR A 138 5.30 -7.06 0.88
CA THR A 138 5.29 -8.03 -0.22
C THR A 138 4.93 -9.41 0.34
N PHE A 139 4.18 -10.21 -0.41
CA PHE A 139 3.82 -11.56 -0.04
C PHE A 139 4.22 -12.54 -1.14
N THR A 140 4.74 -13.69 -0.74
CA THR A 140 4.89 -14.85 -1.61
C THR A 140 3.79 -15.86 -1.27
N VAL A 141 2.81 -16.01 -2.16
CA VAL A 141 1.68 -16.91 -1.97
C VAL A 141 2.00 -18.30 -2.49
N GLY A 142 1.71 -19.32 -1.68
CA GLY A 142 1.91 -20.74 -2.00
C GLY A 142 3.22 -21.32 -1.46
N ASP A 143 4.02 -20.52 -0.78
CA ASP A 143 5.23 -20.96 -0.09
C ASP A 143 5.37 -20.16 1.22
N ASP A 144 5.49 -20.86 2.35
CA ASP A 144 5.65 -20.21 3.67
C ASP A 144 7.07 -19.71 3.91
N SER A 145 8.01 -20.02 3.01
CA SER A 145 9.38 -19.57 3.16
C SER A 145 9.50 -18.11 2.69
N ALA A 146 9.82 -17.22 3.64
CA ALA A 146 10.29 -15.87 3.35
C ALA A 146 11.60 -15.84 2.51
N ALA A 147 12.19 -17.00 2.23
CA ALA A 147 13.36 -17.17 1.38
C ALA A 147 13.12 -16.87 -0.10
N LEU A 148 11.87 -16.88 -0.57
CA LEU A 148 11.51 -16.62 -1.97
C LEU A 148 11.24 -15.14 -2.29
N CYS A 149 11.52 -14.25 -1.36
CA CYS A 149 11.38 -12.81 -1.56
C CYS A 149 12.41 -12.30 -2.60
N PRO A 150 11.99 -11.60 -3.66
CA PRO A 150 12.92 -11.11 -4.68
C PRO A 150 13.98 -10.20 -4.04
N GLY A 151 15.25 -10.59 -4.16
CA GLY A 151 16.39 -9.91 -3.54
C GLY A 151 17.02 -10.63 -2.34
N GLN A 152 16.47 -11.77 -1.88
CA GLN A 152 17.18 -12.68 -0.98
C GLN A 152 18.03 -13.65 -1.81
N THR A 153 19.28 -13.28 -2.09
CA THR A 153 20.25 -14.26 -2.58
C THR A 153 20.39 -15.32 -1.49
N GLN A 154 20.01 -16.56 -1.80
CA GLN A 154 20.29 -17.71 -0.97
C GLN A 154 21.81 -17.79 -0.83
N GLU A 155 22.36 -17.43 0.33
CA GLU A 155 23.78 -17.65 0.60
C GLU A 155 23.97 -19.18 0.59
N PRO A 156 24.83 -19.71 -0.30
CA PRO A 156 25.01 -21.15 -0.40
C PRO A 156 25.57 -21.65 0.92
N THR A 157 24.82 -22.53 1.59
CA THR A 157 25.26 -23.21 2.79
C THR A 157 26.48 -24.06 2.43
N THR A 158 27.69 -23.55 2.68
CA THR A 158 28.91 -24.36 2.62
C THR A 158 28.89 -25.32 3.80
N THR A 159 28.49 -26.56 3.54
CA THR A 159 28.81 -27.69 4.41
C THR A 159 30.31 -27.95 4.28
N SER A 160 31.08 -27.61 5.31
CA SER A 160 32.46 -28.08 5.47
C SER A 160 32.41 -29.49 6.06
N GLU A 161 32.81 -30.49 5.26
CA GLU A 161 33.39 -31.75 5.77
C GLU A 161 34.82 -31.51 6.27
#